data_AF-A0A3A9W1M0-F1
#
_entry.id   AF-A0A3A9W1M0-F1
#
_cell.length_a   1.000
_cell.length_b   1.000
_cell.length_c   1.000
_cell.angle_alpha   90.00
_cell.angle_beta   90.00
_cell.angle_gamma   90.00
#
_symmetry.space_group_name_H-M   'P 1'
#
loop_
_entity.id
_entity.type
_entity.pdbx_description
1 polymer ?
#
loop_
_entity_poly.entity_id
_entity_poly.type
_entity_poly.pdbx_seq_one_letter_code
_entity_poly.pdbx_strand_id
1 'polypeptide(L)'
;MKDLNEVFVFITMIIAIVLIVFILARYTYLIKKTLIEKGIYIDQKNNKLKYLDIGCIIFGLGIGLFVSSLFTTFNLSEDAADLLIWGTILIFGATGLIVAHFIRKRLEK
;
A
#
# COMPACT_ATOMS: atom_id res chain seq x y z
N MET A 1 27.97 18.82 10.72
CA MET A 1 27.23 17.98 11.69
C MET A 1 25.77 17.73 11.30
N LYS A 2 25.06 18.67 10.67
CA LYS A 2 23.69 18.45 10.18
C LYS A 2 23.61 17.40 9.05
N ASP A 3 24.53 17.44 8.09
CA ASP A 3 24.53 16.52 6.94
C ASP A 3 24.76 15.05 7.34
N LEU A 4 25.60 14.83 8.36
CA LEU A 4 25.85 13.48 8.88
C LEU A 4 24.61 12.88 9.56
N ASN A 5 23.80 13.70 10.23
CA ASN A 5 22.56 13.24 10.86
C ASN A 5 21.50 12.89 9.81
N GLU A 6 21.39 13.69 8.75
CA GLU A 6 20.44 13.48 7.66
C GLU A 6 20.72 12.18 6.89
N VAL A 7 21.99 11.90 6.61
CA VAL A 7 22.42 10.63 6.02
C VAL A 7 22.13 9.44 6.95
N PHE A 8 22.30 9.62 8.26
CA PHE A 8 22.01 8.56 9.24
C PHE A 8 20.52 8.22 9.30
N VAL A 9 19.65 9.22 9.27
CA VAL A 9 18.18 9.04 9.21
C VAL A 9 17.79 8.29 7.93
N PHE A 10 18.37 8.64 6.79
CA PHE A 10 18.09 7.96 5.53
C PHE A 10 18.52 6.48 5.55
N ILE A 11 19.72 6.19 6.05
CA ILE A 11 20.24 4.81 6.16
C ILE A 11 19.38 3.97 7.10
N THR A 12 19.01 4.51 8.26
CA THR A 12 18.18 3.80 9.24
C THR A 12 16.78 3.50 8.68
N MET A 13 16.19 4.41 7.92
CA MET A 13 14.91 4.19 7.22
C MET A 13 15.01 3.05 6.21
N ILE A 14 16.07 3.00 5.39
CA ILE A 14 16.28 1.92 4.41
C ILE A 14 16.43 0.57 5.12
N ILE A 15 17.24 0.51 6.18
CA ILE A 15 17.45 -0.73 6.95
C ILE A 15 16.13 -1.23 7.54
N ALA A 16 15.30 -0.33 8.08
CA ALA A 16 13.99 -0.70 8.61
C ALA A 16 13.08 -1.31 7.55
N ILE A 17 13.01 -0.71 6.35
CA ILE A 17 12.21 -1.23 5.23
C ILE A 17 12.71 -2.62 4.80
N VAL A 18 14.03 -2.77 4.64
CA VAL A 18 14.64 -4.06 4.26
C VAL A 18 14.36 -5.14 5.31
N LEU A 19 14.45 -4.81 6.60
CA LEU A 19 14.13 -5.75 7.67
C LEU A 19 12.66 -6.19 7.65
N ILE A 20 11.73 -5.25 7.44
CA ILE A 20 10.30 -5.58 7.33
C ILE A 20 10.06 -6.55 6.15
N VAL A 21 10.59 -6.23 4.97
CA VAL A 21 10.47 -7.10 3.78
C VAL A 21 11.10 -8.47 4.04
N PHE A 22 12.26 -8.51 4.67
CA PHE A 22 12.95 -9.76 5.02
C PHE A 22 12.12 -10.63 5.97
N ILE A 23 11.56 -10.02 7.03
CA ILE A 23 10.68 -10.73 7.98
C ILE A 23 9.46 -11.29 7.24
N LEU A 24 8.77 -10.48 6.43
CA LEU A 24 7.59 -10.91 5.66
C LEU A 24 7.92 -12.06 4.70
N ALA A 25 9.05 -11.96 3.98
CA ALA A 25 9.50 -12.99 3.06
C ALA A 25 9.81 -14.30 3.80
N ARG A 26 10.52 -14.22 4.93
CA ARG A 26 10.85 -15.39 5.76
C ARG A 26 9.61 -16.06 6.31
N TYR A 27 8.66 -15.29 6.85
CA TYR A 27 7.40 -15.84 7.35
C TYR A 27 6.58 -16.48 6.23
N THR A 28 6.48 -15.81 5.07
CA THR A 28 5.77 -16.36 3.91
C THR A 28 6.38 -17.68 3.45
N TYR A 29 7.72 -17.78 3.45
CA TYR A 29 8.42 -19.01 3.11
C TYR A 29 8.10 -20.15 4.08
N LEU A 30 8.16 -19.89 5.39
CA LEU A 30 7.85 -20.89 6.42
C LEU A 30 6.41 -21.39 6.31
N ILE A 31 5.45 -20.49 6.10
CA ILE A 31 4.04 -20.85 5.91
C ILE A 31 3.89 -21.75 4.68
N LYS A 32 4.46 -21.36 3.54
CA LYS A 32 4.38 -22.16 2.31
C LYS A 32 5.00 -23.54 2.49
N LYS A 33 6.15 -23.62 3.16
CA LYS A 33 6.81 -24.89 3.47
C LYS A 33 5.90 -25.81 4.29
N THR A 34 5.32 -25.31 5.39
CA THR A 34 4.44 -26.11 6.25
C THR A 34 3.14 -26.52 5.55
N LEU A 35 2.61 -25.69 4.65
CA LEU A 35 1.42 -26.06 3.85
C LEU A 35 1.70 -27.22 2.90
N ILE A 36 2.87 -27.21 2.24
CA ILE A 36 3.32 -28.29 1.36
C ILE A 36 3.55 -29.57 2.16
N GLU A 37 4.19 -29.49 3.33
CA GLU A 37 4.42 -30.64 4.23
C GLU A 37 3.10 -31.27 4.72
N LYS A 38 2.04 -30.47 4.87
CA LYS A 38 0.70 -30.94 5.25
C LYS A 38 -0.12 -31.46 4.07
N GLY A 39 0.43 -31.50 2.86
CA GLY A 39 -0.27 -31.93 1.65
C GLY A 39 -1.37 -30.97 1.19
N ILE A 40 -1.37 -29.72 1.69
CA ILE A 40 -2.35 -28.70 1.29
C ILE A 40 -1.79 -28.01 0.05
N TYR A 41 -2.30 -28.38 -1.13
CA TYR A 41 -2.00 -27.69 -2.38
C TYR A 41 -2.72 -26.34 -2.38
N ILE A 42 -1.95 -25.26 -2.39
CA ILE A 42 -2.49 -23.91 -2.52
C ILE A 42 -2.98 -23.76 -3.96
N ASP A 43 -4.28 -23.94 -4.17
CA ASP A 43 -4.90 -23.70 -5.46
C ASP A 43 -4.60 -22.26 -5.92
N GLN A 44 -4.03 -22.12 -7.11
CA GLN A 44 -3.59 -20.86 -7.71
C GLN A 44 -4.77 -19.93 -8.07
N LYS A 45 -6.00 -20.30 -7.68
CA LYS A 45 -7.24 -19.52 -7.81
C LYS A 45 -7.16 -18.14 -7.14
N ASN A 46 -6.27 -17.98 -6.16
CA ASN A 46 -6.09 -16.73 -5.42
C ASN A 46 -5.35 -15.62 -6.22
N ASN A 47 -4.72 -15.94 -7.37
CA ASN A 47 -3.92 -14.93 -8.07
C ASN A 47 -4.78 -13.88 -8.78
N LYS A 48 -5.97 -14.24 -9.30
CA LYS A 48 -6.88 -13.30 -9.95
C LYS A 48 -7.44 -12.24 -8.99
N LEU A 49 -7.71 -12.62 -7.74
CA LEU A 49 -8.21 -11.69 -6.72
C LEU A 49 -7.13 -10.67 -6.29
N LYS A 50 -5.86 -11.06 -6.28
CA LYS A 50 -4.75 -10.14 -5.99
C LYS A 50 -4.59 -9.02 -7.01
N TYR A 51 -4.79 -9.31 -8.30
CA TYR A 51 -4.76 -8.26 -9.34
C TYR A 51 -5.95 -7.29 -9.22
N LEU A 52 -7.09 -7.76 -8.72
CA LEU A 52 -8.25 -6.91 -8.47
C LEU A 52 -8.01 -5.99 -7.26
N ASP A 53 -7.40 -6.51 -6.19
CA ASP A 53 -7.04 -5.71 -5.02
C ASP A 53 -6.04 -4.60 -5.38
N ILE A 54 -4.97 -4.93 -6.12
CA ILE A 54 -3.97 -3.91 -6.52
C ILE A 54 -4.55 -2.89 -7.50
N GLY A 55 -5.42 -3.33 -8.41
CA GLY A 55 -6.10 -2.44 -9.36
C GLY A 55 -6.98 -1.42 -8.66
N CYS A 56 -7.74 -1.82 -7.66
CA CYS A 56 -8.63 -0.92 -6.92
C CYS A 56 -7.86 0.08 -6.05
N ILE A 57 -6.71 -0.31 -5.48
CA ILE A 57 -5.82 0.60 -4.73
C ILE A 57 -5.23 1.65 -5.66
N ILE A 58 -4.65 1.23 -6.80
CA ILE A 58 -4.07 2.14 -7.80
C ILE A 58 -5.14 3.10 -8.33
N PHE A 59 -6.35 2.58 -8.58
CA PHE A 59 -7.48 3.40 -9.04
C PHE A 59 -7.90 4.44 -7.98
N GLY A 60 -8.00 4.03 -6.71
CA GLY A 60 -8.29 4.95 -5.60
C GLY A 60 -7.22 6.03 -5.46
N LEU A 61 -5.94 5.67 -5.51
CA LEU A 61 -4.83 6.64 -5.47
C LEU A 61 -4.84 7.58 -6.68
N GLY A 62 -5.15 7.08 -7.88
CA GLY A 62 -5.26 7.89 -9.09
C GLY A 62 -6.39 8.93 -9.01
N ILE A 63 -7.55 8.53 -8.48
CA ILE A 63 -8.65 9.48 -8.22
C ILE A 63 -8.25 10.48 -7.15
N GLY A 64 -7.62 10.03 -6.06
CA GLY A 64 -7.13 10.90 -5.00
C GLY A 64 -6.23 12.00 -5.54
N LEU A 65 -5.21 11.62 -6.34
CA LEU A 65 -4.30 12.55 -7.00
C LEU A 65 -5.01 13.52 -7.97
N PHE A 66 -5.97 13.02 -8.74
CA PHE A 66 -6.74 13.84 -9.66
C PHE A 66 -7.55 14.92 -8.92
N VAL A 67 -8.18 14.54 -7.80
CA VAL A 67 -8.93 15.47 -6.94
C VAL A 67 -7.98 16.43 -6.22
N SER A 68 -6.80 15.96 -5.78
CA SER A 68 -5.76 16.80 -5.19
C SER A 68 -5.33 17.94 -6.12
N SER A 69 -5.21 17.67 -7.42
CA SER A 69 -4.83 18.68 -8.43
C SER A 69 -5.83 19.84 -8.55
N LEU A 70 -7.10 19.63 -8.18
CA LEU A 70 -8.10 20.69 -8.17
C LEU A 70 -7.86 21.68 -7.02
N PHE A 71 -7.38 21.19 -5.86
CA PHE A 71 -7.07 22.04 -4.71
C PHE A 71 -5.89 22.97 -4.97
N THR A 72 -4.94 22.57 -5.81
CA THR A 72 -3.82 23.43 -6.25
C THR A 72 -4.30 24.65 -7.07
N THR A 73 -5.50 24.61 -7.64
CA THR A 73 -6.06 25.74 -8.40
C THR A 73 -6.75 26.76 -7.49
N PHE A 74 -7.09 26.38 -6.25
CA PHE A 74 -7.64 27.30 -5.26
C PHE A 74 -6.50 28.02 -4.55
N ASN A 75 -6.63 29.35 -4.38
CA ASN A 75 -5.63 30.23 -3.77
C ASN A 75 -5.57 30.03 -2.23
N LEU A 76 -5.27 28.80 -1.79
CA LEU A 76 -5.08 28.44 -0.40
C LEU A 76 -3.62 28.64 0.01
N SER A 77 -3.41 28.85 1.32
CA SER A 77 -2.06 28.87 1.91
C SER A 77 -1.32 27.56 1.63
N GLU A 78 -0.02 27.65 1.31
CA GLU A 78 0.84 26.54 0.87
C GLU A 78 0.78 25.34 1.84
N ASP A 79 0.89 25.60 3.14
CA ASP A 79 0.79 24.56 4.19
C ASP A 79 -0.57 23.86 4.24
N ALA A 80 -1.66 24.59 3.98
CA ALA A 80 -3.01 24.04 4.00
C ALA A 80 -3.29 23.22 2.73
N ALA A 81 -2.74 23.64 1.59
CA ALA A 81 -2.83 22.91 0.33
C ALA A 81 -2.10 21.56 0.42
N ASP A 82 -0.87 21.55 0.95
CA ASP A 82 -0.09 20.31 1.11
C ASP A 82 -0.77 19.32 2.06
N LEU A 83 -1.30 19.80 3.20
CA LEU A 83 -2.05 18.95 4.12
C LEU A 83 -3.29 18.34 3.46
N LEU A 84 -4.03 19.11 2.65
CA LEU A 84 -5.20 18.63 1.92
C LEU A 84 -4.82 17.61 0.84
N ILE A 85 -3.73 17.84 0.11
CA ILE A 85 -3.24 16.93 -0.93
C ILE A 85 -2.92 15.57 -0.30
N TRP A 86 -2.11 15.54 0.76
CA TRP A 86 -1.78 14.29 1.44
C TRP A 86 -3.00 13.61 2.08
N GLY A 87 -3.88 14.41 2.70
CA GLY A 87 -5.11 13.90 3.30
C GLY A 87 -6.04 13.25 2.27
N THR A 88 -6.24 13.89 1.12
CA THR A 88 -7.09 13.37 0.05
C THR A 88 -6.52 12.09 -0.56
N ILE A 89 -5.21 12.03 -0.85
CA ILE A 89 -4.56 10.81 -1.33
C ILE A 89 -4.76 9.64 -0.35
N LEU A 90 -4.60 9.88 0.95
CA LEU A 90 -4.77 8.84 1.96
C LEU A 90 -6.23 8.38 2.10
N ILE A 91 -7.20 9.31 2.10
CA ILE A 91 -8.62 8.97 2.20
C ILE A 91 -9.07 8.17 0.98
N PHE A 92 -8.69 8.60 -0.23
CA PHE A 92 -9.07 7.90 -1.46
C PHE A 92 -8.33 6.56 -1.61
N GLY A 93 -7.06 6.46 -1.20
CA GLY A 93 -6.32 5.20 -1.15
C GLY A 93 -6.94 4.19 -0.17
N ALA A 94 -7.31 4.63 1.04
CA ALA A 94 -7.98 3.80 2.04
C ALA A 94 -9.37 3.33 1.57
N THR A 95 -10.12 4.23 0.93
CA THR A 95 -11.43 3.89 0.33
C THR A 95 -11.27 2.86 -0.78
N GLY A 96 -10.26 2.99 -1.64
CA GLY A 96 -9.93 2.01 -2.67
C GLY A 96 -9.63 0.62 -2.10
N LEU A 97 -8.94 0.54 -0.96
CA LEU A 97 -8.66 -0.72 -0.26
C LEU A 97 -9.94 -1.34 0.35
N ILE A 98 -10.82 -0.53 0.94
CA ILE A 98 -12.10 -1.00 1.49
C ILE A 98 -12.97 -1.60 0.37
N VAL A 99 -13.01 -0.92 -0.79
CA VAL A 99 -13.76 -1.38 -1.96
C VAL A 99 -13.17 -2.67 -2.52
N ALA A 100 -11.83 -2.78 -2.62
CA ALA A 100 -11.16 -4.04 -2.98
C ALA A 100 -11.61 -5.20 -2.09
N HIS A 101 -11.57 -4.99 -0.77
CA HIS A 101 -11.97 -6.01 0.19
C HIS A 101 -13.45 -6.40 0.03
N PHE A 102 -14.33 -5.44 -0.23
CA PHE A 102 -15.75 -5.70 -0.46
C PHE A 102 -16.02 -6.48 -1.75
N ILE A 103 -15.34 -6.13 -2.85
CA ILE A 103 -15.45 -6.83 -4.13
C ILE A 103 -14.94 -8.26 -3.98
N ARG A 104 -13.80 -8.46 -3.31
CA ARG A 104 -13.25 -9.78 -3.04
C ARG A 104 -14.22 -10.65 -2.24
N LYS A 105 -14.83 -10.10 -1.17
CA LYS A 105 -15.86 -10.81 -0.38
C LYS A 105 -17.09 -11.20 -1.20
N ARG A 106 -17.43 -10.42 -2.24
CA ARG A 106 -18.55 -10.71 -3.14
C ARG A 106 -18.20 -11.78 -4.20
N LEU A 107 -16.94 -11.84 -4.63
CA LEU A 107 -16.45 -12.80 -5.64
C LEU A 107 -16.06 -14.18 -5.07
N GLU A 108 -15.81 -14.27 -3.77
CA GLU A 108 -15.55 -15.55 -3.07
C GLU A 108 -16.86 -16.32 -2.71
N LYS A 109 -18.05 -15.76 -2.98
CA LYS A 109 -19.35 -16.45 -2.94
C LYS A 109 -19.63 -17.17 -4.25
#